data_AF-A0A1Y1RIW7-F1
#
_entry.id   AF-A0A1Y1RIW7-F1
#
_cell.length_a   1.000
_cell.length_b   1.000
_cell.length_c   1.000
_cell.angle_alpha   90.00
_cell.angle_beta   90.00
_cell.angle_gamma   90.00
#
_symmetry.space_group_name_H-M   'P 1'
#
loop_
_entity.id
_entity.type
_entity.pdbx_description
1 polymer ?
#
loop_
_entity_poly.entity_id
_entity_poly.type
_entity_poly.pdbx_seq_one_letter_code
_entity_poly.pdbx_strand_id
1 'polypeptide(L)'
;MQALKKKGLLNSVQGVKGGYCLKENDPGRISLYSILSAIDGPVGLVYCLCEEERDRACNRHDNCNIQTMMVGIQQELINYLKKMFLSDVKKPKI
;
A
#
# COMPACT_ATOMS: atom_id res chain seq x y z
N MET A 1 12.08 -5.61 2.03
CA MET A 1 12.79 -5.43 0.74
C MET A 1 12.34 -6.37 -0.37
N GLN A 2 12.22 -7.69 -0.15
CA GLN A 2 11.81 -8.62 -1.22
C GLN A 2 10.42 -8.31 -1.80
N ALA A 3 9.45 -7.92 -0.97
CA ALA A 3 8.11 -7.56 -1.41
C ALA A 3 8.10 -6.32 -2.34
N LEU A 4 8.84 -5.27 -1.95
CA LEU A 4 9.07 -4.07 -2.76
C LEU A 4 9.76 -4.39 -4.11
N LYS A 5 10.74 -5.30 -4.12
CA LYS A 5 11.37 -5.79 -5.38
C LYS A 5 10.36 -6.52 -6.25
N LYS A 6 9.58 -7.46 -5.69
CA LYS A 6 8.57 -8.24 -6.42
C LYS A 6 7.49 -7.34 -7.04
N LYS A 7 7.10 -6.27 -6.34
CA LYS A 7 6.15 -5.27 -6.83
C LYS A 7 6.79 -4.19 -7.71
N GLY A 8 8.07 -4.32 -8.04
CA GLY A 8 8.75 -3.47 -9.01
C GLY A 8 9.11 -2.07 -8.49
N LEU A 9 9.14 -1.85 -7.18
CA LEU A 9 9.58 -0.57 -6.59
C LEU A 9 11.10 -0.49 -6.42
N LEU A 10 11.78 -1.64 -6.36
CA LEU A 10 13.23 -1.72 -6.20
C LEU A 10 13.89 -2.56 -7.29
N ASN A 11 15.07 -2.15 -7.70
CA ASN A 11 16.02 -2.97 -8.43
C ASN A 11 17.03 -3.60 -7.45
N SER A 12 17.55 -4.78 -7.80
CA SER A 12 18.55 -5.49 -7.01
C SER A 12 19.85 -5.52 -7.80
N VAL A 13 20.90 -4.95 -7.22
CA VAL A 13 22.25 -4.91 -7.80
C VAL A 13 23.08 -6.00 -7.12
N GLN A 14 23.71 -6.87 -7.91
CA GLN A 14 24.55 -7.96 -7.40
C GLN A 14 26.03 -7.53 -7.27
N GLY A 15 26.79 -8.24 -6.45
CA GLY A 15 28.22 -8.03 -6.23
C GLY A 15 28.58 -7.51 -4.83
N VAL A 16 29.88 -7.35 -4.55
CA VAL A 16 30.42 -6.96 -3.22
C VAL A 16 29.93 -5.57 -2.77
N LYS A 17 29.61 -4.69 -3.72
CA LYS A 17 28.99 -3.36 -3.49
C LYS A 17 27.52 -3.32 -3.95
N GLY A 18 26.89 -4.50 -4.02
CA GLY A 18 25.49 -4.63 -4.41
C GLY A 18 24.53 -4.08 -3.35
N GLY A 19 23.24 -4.19 -3.63
CA GLY A 19 22.19 -3.68 -2.76
C GLY A 19 20.88 -3.50 -3.49
N TYR A 20 20.06 -2.60 -2.98
CA TYR A 20 18.81 -2.20 -3.60
C TYR A 20 18.84 -0.72 -3.94
N CYS A 21 18.33 -0.38 -5.11
CA CYS A 21 18.04 1.00 -5.50
C CYS A 21 16.56 1.12 -5.88
N LEU A 22 16.02 2.33 -5.80
CA LEU A 22 14.69 2.60 -6.31
C LEU A 22 14.65 2.29 -7.81
N LYS A 23 13.56 1.68 -8.28
CA LYS A 23 13.36 1.45 -9.71
C LYS A 23 13.00 2.74 -10.44
N GLU A 24 12.21 3.59 -9.78
CA GLU A 24 11.92 4.96 -10.20
C GLU A 24 12.89 5.91 -9.50
N ASN A 25 13.55 6.78 -10.25
CA ASN A 25 14.58 7.68 -9.73
C ASN A 25 13.98 8.90 -9.03
N ASP A 26 12.76 9.30 -9.39
CA ASP A 26 12.06 10.43 -8.79
C ASP A 26 11.19 9.97 -7.60
N PRO A 27 11.55 10.31 -6.34
CA PRO A 27 10.74 9.96 -5.17
C PRO A 27 9.34 10.61 -5.20
N GLY A 28 9.15 11.70 -5.94
CA GLY A 28 7.85 12.35 -6.15
C GLY A 28 6.89 11.57 -7.04
N ARG A 29 7.34 10.46 -7.64
CA ARG A 29 6.49 9.55 -8.44
C ARG A 29 6.17 8.24 -7.73
N ILE A 30 6.68 8.05 -6.51
CA ILE A 30 6.47 6.84 -5.72
C ILE A 30 5.48 7.17 -4.60
N SER A 31 4.22 6.80 -4.77
CA SER A 31 3.20 7.09 -3.75
C SER A 31 3.33 6.20 -2.52
N LEU A 32 2.96 6.72 -1.35
CA LEU A 32 2.91 5.90 -0.13
C LEU A 32 1.92 4.73 -0.26
N TYR A 33 0.83 4.92 -1.01
CA TYR A 33 -0.07 3.82 -1.36
C TYR A 33 0.67 2.66 -2.04
N SER A 34 1.57 2.94 -2.99
CA SER A 34 2.31 1.89 -3.70
C SER A 34 3.26 1.13 -2.78
N ILE A 35 3.90 1.83 -1.84
CA ILE A 35 4.82 1.25 -0.87
C ILE A 35 4.07 0.36 0.12
N LEU A 36 3.00 0.88 0.74
CA LEU A 36 2.19 0.13 1.69
C LEU A 36 1.55 -1.09 1.03
N SER A 37 0.96 -0.90 -0.17
CA SER A 37 0.36 -2.01 -0.93
C SER A 37 1.36 -3.10 -1.29
N ALA A 38 2.65 -2.75 -1.40
CA ALA A 38 3.70 -3.70 -1.70
C ALA A 38 4.24 -4.43 -0.46
N ILE A 39 4.07 -3.88 0.75
CA ILE A 39 4.52 -4.49 2.00
C ILE A 39 3.41 -5.32 2.63
N ASP A 40 2.23 -4.71 2.80
CA ASP A 40 1.12 -5.27 3.58
C ASP A 40 0.02 -5.88 2.70
N GLY A 41 0.08 -5.68 1.37
CA GLY A 41 -1.00 -6.05 0.46
C GLY A 41 -2.03 -4.93 0.28
N PRO A 42 -3.14 -5.17 -0.43
CA PRO A 42 -4.16 -4.14 -0.69
C PRO A 42 -4.64 -3.45 0.59
N VAL A 43 -4.75 -2.12 0.56
CA VAL A 43 -5.21 -1.35 1.72
C VAL A 43 -6.69 -1.64 1.97
N GLY A 44 -6.97 -2.41 3.02
CA GLY A 44 -8.31 -2.70 3.49
C GLY A 44 -8.48 -2.29 4.96
N LEU A 45 -9.52 -1.52 5.27
CA LEU A 45 -9.82 -1.08 6.64
C LEU A 45 -10.51 -2.17 7.46
N VAL A 46 -11.29 -3.01 6.79
CA VAL A 46 -12.03 -4.11 7.40
C VAL A 46 -11.89 -5.34 6.50
N TYR A 47 -11.86 -6.53 7.11
CA TYR A 47 -11.63 -7.80 6.40
C TYR A 47 -12.57 -8.01 5.21
N CYS A 48 -13.86 -7.64 5.35
CA CYS A 48 -14.84 -7.80 4.28
C CYS A 48 -14.65 -6.85 3.08
N LEU A 49 -13.69 -5.92 3.15
CA LEU A 49 -13.31 -5.02 2.06
C LEU A 49 -11.90 -5.33 1.50
N CYS A 50 -11.20 -6.33 2.02
CA CYS A 50 -9.94 -6.82 1.44
C CYS A 50 -10.24 -7.75 0.26
N GLU A 51 -9.68 -7.47 -0.92
CA GLU A 51 -9.92 -8.28 -2.14
C GLU A 51 -9.48 -9.75 -1.97
N GLU A 52 -8.38 -9.98 -1.24
CA GLU A 52 -7.83 -11.31 -0.97
C GLU A 52 -8.67 -12.14 0.02
N GLU A 53 -9.55 -11.48 0.78
CA GLU A 53 -10.42 -12.11 1.78
C GLU A 53 -11.90 -12.04 1.37
N ARG A 54 -12.18 -11.71 0.10
CA ARG A 54 -13.56 -11.66 -0.41
C ARG A 54 -14.27 -13.02 -0.26
N ASP A 55 -13.51 -14.11 -0.33
CA ASP A 55 -14.00 -15.48 -0.13
C ASP A 55 -14.14 -15.88 1.36
N ARG A 56 -13.53 -15.12 2.30
CA ARG A 56 -13.88 -15.20 3.73
C ARG A 56 -15.11 -14.34 3.96
N ALA A 57 -16.23 -14.82 3.43
CA ALA A 57 -17.51 -14.15 3.47
C ALA A 57 -17.84 -13.74 4.92
N CYS A 58 -17.88 -12.44 5.17
CA CYS A 58 -18.42 -11.93 6.41
C CYS A 58 -19.90 -12.38 6.48
N ASN A 59 -20.26 -13.15 7.52
CA ASN A 59 -21.62 -13.69 7.68
C ASN A 59 -22.73 -12.62 7.77
N ARG A 60 -22.35 -11.34 7.86
CA ARG A 60 -23.26 -10.19 7.92
C ARG A 60 -23.29 -9.39 6.63
N HIS A 61 -22.59 -9.80 5.57
CA HIS A 61 -22.41 -8.99 4.36
C HIS A 61 -23.74 -8.45 3.82
N ASP A 62 -24.73 -9.31 3.64
CA ASP A 62 -26.03 -8.96 3.06
C ASP A 62 -26.87 -8.01 3.94
N ASN A 63 -26.58 -7.95 5.24
CA ASN A 63 -27.32 -7.14 6.22
C ASN A 63 -26.39 -6.14 6.96
N CYS A 64 -25.25 -5.78 6.35
CA CYS A 64 -24.25 -4.93 6.99
C CYS A 64 -24.56 -3.45 6.76
N ASN A 65 -25.30 -2.83 7.67
CA ASN A 65 -25.69 -1.41 7.57
C ASN A 65 -24.51 -0.42 7.55
N ILE A 66 -23.31 -0.83 7.96
CA ILE A 66 -22.12 0.03 7.98
C ILE A 66 -21.23 -0.15 6.73
N GLN A 67 -21.50 -1.15 5.88
CA GLN A 67 -20.61 -1.50 4.78
C GLN A 67 -20.38 -0.32 3.84
N THR A 68 -21.46 0.34 3.40
CA THR A 68 -21.39 1.49 2.50
C THR A 68 -20.55 2.63 3.08
N MET A 69 -20.71 2.91 4.38
CA MET A 69 -19.90 3.91 5.08
C MET A 69 -18.42 3.50 5.10
N MET A 70 -18.11 2.25 5.43
CA MET A 70 -16.74 1.74 5.48
C MET A 70 -16.05 1.77 4.11
N VAL A 71 -16.79 1.48 3.03
CA VAL A 71 -16.28 1.62 1.65
C VAL A 71 -15.86 3.07 1.37
N GLY A 72 -16.69 4.04 1.75
CA GLY A 72 -16.37 5.46 1.58
C GLY A 72 -15.13 5.88 2.35
N ILE A 73 -15.01 5.49 3.62
CA ILE A 73 -13.83 5.80 4.45
C ILE A 73 -12.56 5.17 3.85
N GLN A 74 -12.64 3.93 3.39
CA GLN A 74 -11.51 3.25 2.75
C GLN A 74 -11.08 3.96 1.46
N GLN A 75 -12.04 4.41 0.64
CA GLN A 75 -11.73 5.17 -0.58
C GLN A 75 -11.04 6.50 -0.27
N GLU A 76 -11.50 7.24 0.74
CA GLU A 76 -10.85 8.48 1.17
C GLU A 76 -9.42 8.23 1.66
N LEU A 77 -9.20 7.19 2.47
CA LEU A 77 -7.87 6.79 2.91
C LEU A 77 -6.96 6.44 1.72
N ILE A 78 -7.43 5.62 0.78
CA ILE A 78 -6.66 5.23 -0.41
C ILE A 78 -6.32 6.47 -1.24
N ASN A 79 -7.28 7.37 -1.43
CA ASN A 79 -7.08 8.61 -2.19
C ASN A 79 -6.06 9.53 -1.50
N TYR A 80 -6.10 9.61 -0.18
CA TYR A 80 -5.13 10.35 0.62
C TYR A 80 -3.72 9.75 0.45
N LEU A 81 -3.56 8.44 0.62
CA LEU A 81 -2.28 7.74 0.47
C LEU A 81 -1.71 7.81 -0.96
N LYS A 82 -2.57 7.89 -1.99
CA LYS A 82 -2.15 8.07 -3.39
C LYS A 82 -1.61 9.47 -3.68
N LYS A 83 -1.97 10.47 -2.87
CA LYS A 83 -1.52 11.86 -3.00
C LYS A 83 -0.27 12.17 -2.17
N MET A 84 0.19 11.23 -1.34
CA MET A 84 1.45 11.34 -0.60
C MET A 84 2.53 10.55 -1.30
N PHE A 85 3.75 11.10 -1.34
CA PHE A 85 4.87 10.53 -2.07
C PHE A 85 6.09 10.29 -1.17
N LEU A 86 7.02 9.45 -1.63
CA LEU A 86 8.25 9.16 -0.92
C LEU A 86 9.08 10.42 -0.66
N SER A 87 8.99 11.41 -1.56
CA SER A 87 9.59 12.74 -1.38
C SER A 87 9.09 13.49 -0.14
N ASP A 88 7.87 13.21 0.32
CA ASP A 88 7.25 13.90 1.46
C ASP A 88 7.76 13.36 2.80
N VAL A 89 8.42 12.19 2.79
CA VAL A 89 8.94 11.54 4.00
C VAL A 89 10.17 12.31 4.50
N LYS A 90 9.95 13.13 5.52
CA LYS A 90 11.02 13.85 6.23
C LYS A 90 11.53 13.01 7.39
N LYS A 91 12.83 13.08 7.67
CA LYS A 91 13.40 12.48 8.89
C LYS A 91 12.71 13.09 10.11
N PRO A 92 12.27 12.28 11.09
CA PRO A 92 11.76 12.81 12.34
C PRO A 92 12.85 13.66 13.00
N LYS A 93 12.50 14.87 13.44
CA LYS A 93 13.35 15.68 14.31
C LYS A 93 13.22 15.07 15.71
N ILE A 94 14.15 14.20 16.06
CA ILE A 94 14.33 13.67 17.43
C ILE A 94 15.30 14.60 18.14
#